data_AF-A0A0C2D044-F1
#
_entry.id   AF-A0A0C2D044-F1
#
_cell.length_a   1.000
_cell.length_b   1.000
_cell.length_c   1.000
_cell.angle_alpha   90.00
_cell.angle_beta   90.00
_cell.angle_gamma   90.00
#
_symmetry.space_group_name_H-M   'P 1'
#
loop_
_entity.id
_entity.type
_entity.pdbx_description
1 polymer ?
#
loop_
_entity_poly.entity_id
_entity_poly.type
_entity_poly.pdbx_seq_one_letter_code
_entity_poly.pdbx_strand_id
1 'polypeptide(L)'
;MCGAPHIDDLGYLSYDARNADLLFQVVSRRYEPRSLVLTTNLAFRDWPSIFPNSACTTALIDRVIHHASVITIKGKIYRLREAKIDAEEQVTGKAAKPRGKGRTSR
;
A
#
# COMPACT_ATOMS: atom_id res chain seq x y z
N MET A 1 -25.18 -10.81 3.48
CA MET A 1 -24.61 -9.90 2.46
C MET A 1 -23.10 -10.02 2.56
N CYS A 2 -22.41 -10.51 1.52
CA CYS A 2 -20.95 -10.67 1.54
C CYS A 2 -20.33 -9.39 0.96
N GLY A 3 -19.54 -8.66 1.75
CA GLY A 3 -18.95 -7.38 1.37
C GLY A 3 -18.01 -7.45 0.15
N ALA A 4 -17.53 -6.28 -0.27
CA ALA A 4 -16.48 -6.16 -1.26
C ALA A 4 -15.16 -6.68 -0.66
N PRO A 5 -14.50 -7.68 -1.25
CA PRO A 5 -13.16 -8.05 -0.84
C PRO A 5 -12.21 -6.89 -1.15
N HIS A 6 -11.30 -6.61 -0.21
CA HIS A 6 -10.20 -5.67 -0.40
C HIS A 6 -8.93 -6.48 -0.67
N ILE A 7 -8.30 -6.23 -1.81
CA ILE A 7 -6.98 -6.79 -2.16
C ILE A 7 -5.98 -5.65 -2.02
N ASP A 8 -5.13 -5.75 -1.01
CA ASP A 8 -4.15 -4.71 -0.66
C ASP A 8 -2.75 -5.07 -1.19
N ASP A 9 -1.94 -4.06 -1.50
CA ASP A 9 -0.51 -4.17 -1.82
C ASP A 9 -0.15 -5.10 -2.99
N LEU A 10 -0.94 -5.10 -4.07
CA LEU A 10 -0.58 -5.84 -5.28
C LEU A 10 0.72 -5.32 -5.89
N GLY A 11 1.67 -6.24 -6.10
CA GLY A 11 2.94 -5.96 -6.76
C GLY A 11 4.15 -5.84 -5.84
N TYR A 12 4.00 -6.07 -4.54
CA TYR A 12 5.16 -6.18 -3.63
C TYR A 12 5.94 -7.49 -3.80
N LEU A 13 5.24 -8.58 -4.11
CA LEU A 13 5.83 -9.90 -4.38
C LEU A 13 5.61 -10.27 -5.85
N SER A 14 6.61 -10.91 -6.45
CA SER A 14 6.44 -11.55 -7.76
C SER A 14 5.51 -12.76 -7.62
N TYR A 15 4.59 -12.90 -8.56
CA TYR A 15 3.63 -13.99 -8.58
C TYR A 15 4.21 -15.20 -9.32
N ASP A 16 4.00 -16.40 -8.78
CA ASP A 16 4.10 -17.61 -9.59
C ASP A 16 2.86 -17.74 -10.50
N ALA A 17 2.93 -18.62 -11.50
CA ALA A 17 1.83 -18.77 -12.46
C ALA A 17 0.51 -19.14 -11.79
N ARG A 18 0.57 -19.97 -10.73
CA ARG A 18 -0.62 -20.42 -10.00
C ARG A 18 -1.28 -19.29 -9.22
N ASN A 19 -0.50 -18.44 -8.55
CA ASN A 19 -1.03 -17.31 -7.80
C ASN A 19 -1.60 -16.24 -8.72
N ALA A 20 -1.01 -16.05 -9.91
CA ALA A 20 -1.55 -15.20 -10.95
C ALA A 20 -2.93 -15.71 -11.44
N ASP A 21 -3.04 -17.01 -11.69
CA ASP A 21 -4.30 -17.64 -12.11
C ASP A 21 -5.38 -17.54 -11.02
N LEU A 22 -5.01 -17.70 -9.74
CA LEU A 22 -5.94 -17.53 -8.62
C LEU A 22 -6.47 -16.09 -8.55
N LEU A 23 -5.60 -15.09 -8.68
CA LEU A 23 -6.01 -13.69 -8.71
C LEU A 23 -6.95 -13.43 -9.91
N PHE A 24 -6.62 -13.98 -11.07
CA PHE A 24 -7.46 -13.89 -12.26
C PHE A 24 -8.85 -14.49 -12.04
N GLN A 25 -8.94 -15.64 -11.37
CA GLN A 25 -10.24 -16.25 -11.03
C GLN A 25 -11.04 -15.38 -10.05
N VAL A 26 -10.39 -14.81 -9.03
CA VAL A 26 -11.05 -13.93 -8.06
C VAL A 26 -11.61 -12.69 -8.74
N VAL A 27 -10.79 -12.02 -9.57
CA VAL A 27 -11.22 -10.85 -10.35
C VAL A 27 -12.33 -11.24 -11.31
N SER A 28 -12.19 -12.33 -12.07
CA SER A 28 -13.20 -12.75 -13.05
C SER A 28 -14.54 -13.14 -12.42
N ARG A 29 -14.56 -13.72 -11.21
CA ARG A 29 -15.81 -14.04 -10.50
C ARG A 29 -16.50 -12.82 -9.89
N ARG A 30 -15.76 -11.74 -9.68
CA ARG A 30 -16.26 -10.47 -9.12
C ARG A 30 -16.57 -9.44 -10.20
N TYR A 31 -15.93 -9.57 -11.36
CA TYR A 31 -16.20 -8.80 -12.56
C TYR A 31 -17.67 -8.92 -12.95
N GLU A 32 -18.39 -7.80 -12.91
CA GLU A 32 -19.85 -7.60 -13.10
C GLU A 32 -20.74 -7.69 -11.84
N PRO A 33 -20.78 -8.77 -11.03
CA PRO A 33 -21.82 -8.89 -10.00
C PRO A 33 -21.50 -8.19 -8.68
N ARG A 34 -20.22 -7.85 -8.39
CA ARG A 34 -19.82 -7.31 -7.06
C ARG A 34 -18.63 -6.36 -7.14
N SER A 35 -18.58 -5.38 -6.24
CA SER A 35 -17.44 -4.47 -6.12
C SER A 35 -16.17 -5.17 -5.62
N LEU A 36 -15.03 -4.66 -6.08
CA LEU A 36 -13.68 -5.06 -5.72
C LEU A 36 -12.86 -3.78 -5.49
N VAL A 37 -12.19 -3.68 -4.34
CA VAL A 37 -11.23 -2.61 -4.08
C VAL A 37 -9.83 -3.19 -4.14
N LEU A 38 -8.98 -2.52 -4.90
CA LEU A 38 -7.65 -2.99 -5.22
C LEU A 38 -6.66 -1.84 -5.02
N THR A 39 -5.61 -2.08 -4.24
CA THR A 39 -4.49 -1.13 -4.10
C THR A 39 -3.23 -1.75 -4.69
N THR A 40 -2.39 -0.92 -5.29
CA THR A 40 -1.12 -1.33 -5.85
C THR A 40 -0.15 -0.17 -5.78
N ASN A 41 1.13 -0.50 -5.53
CA ASN A 41 2.24 0.44 -5.62
C ASN A 41 2.86 0.49 -7.03
N LEU A 42 2.42 -0.37 -7.95
CA LEU A 42 2.91 -0.44 -9.32
C LEU A 42 1.91 0.19 -10.29
N ALA A 43 2.44 0.91 -11.29
CA ALA A 43 1.63 1.34 -12.41
C ALA A 43 1.19 0.12 -13.23
N PHE A 44 0.00 0.17 -13.85
CA PHE A 44 -0.51 -0.92 -14.69
C PHE A 44 0.46 -1.34 -15.80
N ARG A 45 1.28 -0.41 -16.31
CA ARG A 45 2.31 -0.69 -17.31
C ARG A 45 3.39 -1.66 -16.81
N ASP A 46 3.63 -1.67 -15.50
CA ASP A 46 4.70 -2.46 -14.88
C ASP A 46 4.19 -3.82 -14.35
N TRP A 47 2.87 -4.06 -14.39
CA TRP A 47 2.28 -5.34 -13.98
C TRP A 47 2.82 -6.56 -14.75
N PRO A 48 3.13 -6.50 -16.06
CA PRO A 48 3.74 -7.63 -16.76
C PRO A 48 5.10 -8.08 -16.20
N SER A 49 5.74 -7.29 -15.33
CA SER A 49 7.00 -7.68 -14.66
C SER A 49 6.79 -8.58 -13.44
N ILE A 50 5.63 -8.49 -12.78
CA ILE A 50 5.30 -9.27 -11.58
C ILE A 50 4.48 -10.52 -11.90
N PHE A 51 3.85 -10.57 -13.07
CA PHE A 51 3.04 -11.69 -13.53
C PHE A 51 3.78 -12.47 -14.63
N PRO A 52 3.86 -13.80 -14.53
CA PRO A 52 4.68 -14.62 -15.43
C PRO A 52 4.12 -14.72 -16.86
N ASN A 53 2.83 -14.43 -17.06
CA ASN A 53 2.18 -14.47 -18.36
C ASN A 53 1.62 -13.09 -18.73
N SER A 54 2.26 -12.42 -19.69
CA SER A 54 1.89 -11.08 -20.16
C SER A 54 0.47 -11.03 -20.75
N ALA A 55 0.01 -12.08 -21.44
CA ALA A 55 -1.34 -12.12 -22.00
C ALA A 55 -2.42 -12.20 -20.91
N CYS A 56 -2.20 -13.03 -19.88
CA CYS A 56 -3.09 -13.11 -18.72
C CYS A 56 -3.14 -11.78 -17.96
N THR A 57 -1.99 -11.12 -17.83
CA THR A 57 -1.87 -9.81 -17.17
C THR A 57 -2.67 -8.73 -17.87
N THR A 58 -2.55 -8.62 -19.19
CA THR A 58 -3.32 -7.64 -19.97
C THR A 58 -4.82 -7.90 -19.83
N ALA A 59 -5.24 -9.16 -19.90
CA ALA A 59 -6.64 -9.54 -19.76
C ALA A 59 -7.17 -9.30 -18.32
N LEU A 60 -6.31 -9.40 -17.30
CA LEU A 60 -6.64 -9.05 -15.92
C LEU A 60 -6.84 -7.53 -15.77
N ILE A 61 -5.88 -6.75 -16.27
CA ILE A 61 -5.92 -5.28 -16.24
C ILE A 61 -7.20 -4.80 -16.92
N ASP A 62 -7.49 -5.30 -18.12
CA ASP A 62 -8.69 -4.95 -18.89
C ASP A 62 -9.98 -5.14 -18.08
N ARG A 63 -10.15 -6.31 -17.44
CA ARG A 63 -11.30 -6.60 -16.56
C ARG A 63 -11.38 -5.66 -15.35
N VAL A 64 -10.24 -5.35 -14.73
CA VAL A 64 -10.22 -4.45 -13.57
C VAL A 64 -10.61 -3.03 -14.00
N ILE A 65 -10.05 -2.52 -15.10
CA ILE A 65 -10.23 -1.11 -15.50
C ILE A 65 -11.57 -0.84 -16.17
N HIS A 66 -12.19 -1.82 -16.83
CA HIS A 66 -13.40 -1.61 -17.64
C HIS A 66 -14.56 -0.95 -16.86
N HIS A 67 -14.70 -1.26 -15.56
CA HIS A 67 -15.70 -0.65 -14.67
C HIS A 67 -15.10 -0.06 -13.38
N ALA A 68 -13.81 0.28 -13.36
CA ALA A 68 -13.17 0.85 -12.17
C ALA A 68 -13.13 2.37 -12.17
N SER A 69 -13.17 2.94 -10.95
CA SER A 69 -12.68 4.28 -10.69
C SER A 69 -11.21 4.19 -10.25
N VAL A 70 -10.30 4.68 -11.09
CA VAL A 70 -8.86 4.65 -10.78
C VAL A 70 -8.47 5.93 -10.03
N ILE A 71 -8.12 5.80 -8.76
CA ILE A 71 -7.67 6.91 -7.93
C ILE A 71 -6.14 6.84 -7.83
N THR A 72 -5.47 7.79 -8.47
CA THR A 72 -4.00 7.90 -8.36
C THR A 72 -3.65 8.69 -7.12
N ILE A 73 -3.07 8.03 -6.13
CA ILE A 73 -2.60 8.68 -4.89
C ILE A 73 -1.16 9.15 -5.12
N LYS A 74 -0.95 10.46 -5.04
CA LYS A 74 0.39 11.08 -5.07
C LYS A 74 0.61 11.80 -3.75
N GLY A 75 1.75 11.57 -3.11
CA GLY A 75 2.06 12.22 -1.84
C GLY A 75 3.36 11.75 -1.22
N LYS A 76 3.84 12.51 -0.23
CA LYS A 76 4.95 12.08 0.62
C LYS A 76 4.47 10.88 1.46
N ILE A 77 5.38 9.93 1.68
CA ILE A 77 5.09 8.72 2.47
C ILE A 77 4.63 9.14 3.87
N TYR A 78 3.40 8.77 4.24
CA TYR A 78 2.77 9.17 5.49
C TYR A 78 3.59 8.71 6.71
N ARG A 79 4.04 7.44 6.72
CA ARG A 79 4.87 6.88 7.80
C ARG A 79 6.19 7.62 8.00
N LEU A 80 6.80 8.12 6.92
CA LEU A 80 8.03 8.93 7.02
C LEU A 80 7.75 10.32 7.60
N ARG A 81 6.54 10.85 7.42
CA ARG A 81 6.16 12.13 8.01
C ARG A 81 5.99 11.98 9.54
N GLU A 82 5.30 10.94 10.00
CA GLU A 82 5.16 10.67 11.44
C GLU A 82 6.53 10.45 12.10
N ALA A 83 7.38 9.61 11.50
CA ALA A 83 8.73 9.38 12.02
C ALA A 83 9.58 10.66 12.12
N LYS A 84 9.37 11.63 11.22
CA LYS A 84 10.06 12.94 11.30
C LYS A 84 9.50 13.82 12.42
N ILE A 85 8.18 13.85 12.60
CA ILE A 85 7.53 14.60 13.68
C ILE A 85 8.02 14.06 15.03
N ASP A 86 7.99 12.73 15.20
CA ASP A 86 8.46 12.08 16.42
C ASP A 86 9.95 12.36 16.67
N ALA A 87 10.78 12.33 15.61
CA ALA A 87 12.21 12.64 15.73
C ALA A 87 12.45 14.12 16.10
N GLU A 88 11.70 15.05 15.54
CA GLU A 88 11.79 16.49 15.82
C GLU A 88 11.37 16.80 17.27
N GLU A 89 10.29 16.19 17.76
CA GLU A 89 9.85 16.34 19.16
C GLU A 89 10.88 15.83 20.17
N GLN A 90 11.57 14.72 19.86
CA GLN A 90 12.63 14.17 20.71
C GLN A 90 13.89 15.04 20.76
N VAL A 91 14.19 15.78 19.68
CA VAL A 91 15.31 16.73 19.63
C VAL A 91 14.97 18.00 20.40
N THR A 92 13.75 18.52 20.27
CA THR A 92 13.33 19.74 21.00
C THR A 92 13.07 19.48 22.49
N GLY A 93 12.60 18.29 22.86
CA GLY A 93 12.28 17.92 24.24
C GLY A 93 13.48 17.62 25.14
N LYS A 94 14.66 17.33 24.57
CA LYS A 94 15.88 17.02 25.36
C LYS A 94 16.67 18.25 25.83
N ALA A 95 16.28 19.47 25.44
CA ALA A 95 16.99 20.69 25.84
C ALA A 95 16.58 21.27 27.21
N ALA A 96 15.57 20.71 27.89
CA ALA A 96 15.04 21.28 29.14
C ALA A 96 15.20 20.36 30.36
N LYS A 97 16.44 20.08 30.80
CA LYS A 97 16.70 19.84 32.23
C LYS A 97 18.16 20.09 32.63
N PRO A 98 18.55 21.31 33.03
CA PRO A 98 19.70 21.45 33.90
C PRO A 98 19.25 21.04 35.31
N ARG A 99 19.59 19.81 35.76
CA ARG A 99 19.58 19.50 37.20
C ARG A 99 20.73 20.28 37.84
N GLY A 100 20.42 21.51 38.25
CA GLY A 100 21.32 22.34 39.04
C GLY A 100 21.71 21.61 40.34
N LYS A 101 23.01 21.41 40.52
CA LYS A 101 23.62 21.14 41.83
C LYS A 101 23.49 22.41 42.66
N GLY A 102 22.71 22.36 43.73
CA GLY A 102 22.71 23.34 44.82
C GLY A 102 23.03 22.64 46.13
N ARG A 103 24.29 22.76 46.56
CA ARG A 103 24.83 22.30 47.84
C ARG A 103 24.75 23.47 48.81
N THR A 104 23.96 23.40 49.88
CA THR A 104 24.22 24.20 51.10
C THR A 104 23.52 23.69 52.36
N SER A 105 24.35 23.64 53.42
CA SER A 105 24.16 23.39 54.85
C SER A 105 22.85 23.79 55.54
N ARG A 106 22.38 22.93 56.45
CA ARG A 106 22.22 23.23 57.89
C ARG A 106 22.09 21.95 58.70
#